data_AF-A0AA35JUP9-F1
#
_entry.id   AF-A0AA35JUP9-F1
#
_cell.length_a   1.000
_cell.length_b   1.000
_cell.length_c   1.000
_cell.angle_alpha   90.00
_cell.angle_beta   90.00
_cell.angle_gamma   90.00
#
_symmetry.space_group_name_H-M   'P 1'
#
loop_
_entity.id
_entity.type
_entity.pdbx_description
1 polymer ?
#
loop_
_entity_poly.entity_id
_entity_poly.type
_entity_poly.pdbx_seq_one_letter_code
_entity_poly.pdbx_strand_id
1 'polypeptide(L)'
;MVLLQTSPCDYYECQNGAQCIVVHQEPVCRCLAGFAGQKCEKLITVNFVGKDSYVELPQAKIHPQANISLQVATDKDNGILLYKGDNDPLALELYQGHVRLIYDTLSAPPTTIYSVETVNDGQFHSVELVMLNQTLNLVVDKGAPKSLGKMQKQPVVDEDTPLYIGGIPTSTGLSSLRQGTERTTSGFHGCIHDVRINNELQDFKDLPHQSVGVLPGCKSCNICKHGICRSIEKTSVVCECHPGWTGSLCDQEVKDPCHNSKCLHGKCIATTSAYTCKCVEGYMGMYCDRKNESSNACRGLKCSHGQCKISAHGEPSCECDPNYSGERCDRAENQCQGEIIREFIRKQQGSIACVSLVKVPRVECHGTCGNDQCCIALRSKRRKYGFQCVDGSSFTEELERHVECGCAKCL
;
A
#
# COMPACT_ATOMS: atom_id res chain seq x y z
N MET A 1 36.67 -3.12 -57.15
CA MET A 1 36.27 -1.94 -56.36
C MET A 1 34.83 -2.15 -55.95
N VAL A 2 34.57 -2.46 -54.68
CA VAL A 2 33.21 -2.51 -54.14
C VAL A 2 32.88 -1.08 -53.74
N LEU A 3 32.00 -0.43 -54.49
CA LEU A 3 31.42 0.85 -54.06
C LEU A 3 30.52 0.53 -52.86
N LEU A 4 30.97 0.89 -51.65
CA LEU A 4 30.11 0.93 -50.47
C LEU A 4 28.96 1.89 -50.79
N GLN A 5 27.75 1.36 -50.99
CA GLN A 5 26.57 2.20 -51.10
C GLN A 5 26.38 2.91 -49.76
N THR A 6 26.71 4.20 -49.73
CA THR A 6 26.43 5.08 -48.58
C THR A 6 24.93 5.22 -48.44
N SER A 7 24.43 5.11 -47.22
CA SER A 7 23.02 5.36 -46.93
C SER A 7 22.74 6.86 -47.08
N PRO A 8 21.57 7.26 -47.62
CA PRO A 8 21.15 8.67 -47.61
C PRO A 8 21.15 9.29 -46.21
N CYS A 9 21.00 8.48 -45.16
CA CYS A 9 21.05 8.94 -43.77
C CYS A 9 22.47 9.23 -43.25
N ASP A 10 23.53 8.82 -43.95
CA ASP A 10 24.91 9.05 -43.50
C ASP A 10 25.29 10.55 -43.52
N TYR A 11 24.56 11.35 -44.32
CA TYR A 11 24.76 12.80 -44.46
C TYR A 11 23.53 13.61 -44.07
N TYR A 12 22.51 12.98 -43.48
CA TYR A 12 21.26 13.63 -43.11
C TYR A 12 21.01 13.55 -41.60
N GLU A 13 21.37 14.63 -40.90
CA GLU A 13 21.23 14.72 -39.44
C GLU A 13 19.86 15.22 -39.02
N CYS A 14 19.20 14.43 -38.16
CA CYS A 14 17.98 14.79 -37.46
C CYS A 14 18.31 15.45 -36.11
N GLN A 15 17.52 16.43 -35.70
CA GLN A 15 17.64 17.11 -34.41
C GLN A 15 16.83 16.42 -33.31
N ASN A 16 17.04 16.85 -32.06
CA ASN A 16 16.25 16.44 -30.89
C ASN A 16 16.16 14.92 -30.68
N GLY A 17 17.21 14.18 -31.02
CA GLY A 17 17.29 12.72 -30.85
C GLY A 17 16.40 11.92 -31.80
N ALA A 18 15.89 12.55 -32.87
CA ALA A 18 15.09 11.88 -33.89
C ALA A 18 15.92 10.89 -34.71
N GLN A 19 15.27 9.84 -35.20
CA GLN A 19 15.91 8.79 -35.99
C GLN A 19 15.80 9.10 -37.48
N CYS A 20 16.92 9.08 -38.21
CA CYS A 20 16.88 9.09 -39.68
C CYS A 20 16.47 7.71 -40.21
N ILE A 21 15.50 7.68 -41.11
CA ILE A 21 15.04 6.50 -41.82
C ILE A 21 15.04 6.78 -43.33
N VAL A 22 15.24 5.74 -44.15
CA VAL A 22 15.18 5.88 -45.61
C VAL A 22 13.79 5.47 -46.09
N VAL A 23 13.07 6.38 -46.74
CA VAL A 23 11.74 6.16 -47.30
C VAL A 23 11.81 6.48 -48.79
N HIS A 24 11.51 5.51 -49.67
CA HIS A 24 11.62 5.68 -51.13
C HIS A 24 12.98 6.25 -51.60
N GLN A 25 14.10 5.79 -51.01
CA GLN A 25 15.47 6.26 -51.28
C GLN A 25 15.82 7.69 -50.81
N GLU A 26 14.89 8.37 -50.11
CA GLU A 26 15.16 9.67 -49.50
C GLU A 26 15.31 9.55 -47.98
N PRO A 27 16.20 10.35 -47.35
CA PRO A 27 16.33 10.38 -45.90
C PRO A 27 15.19 11.21 -45.28
N VAL A 28 14.50 10.63 -44.30
CA VAL A 28 13.38 11.24 -43.59
C VAL A 28 13.64 11.13 -42.08
N CYS A 29 13.43 12.23 -41.35
CA CYS A 29 13.51 12.20 -39.89
C CYS A 29 12.20 11.74 -39.27
N ARG A 30 12.26 10.68 -38.48
CA ARG A 30 11.16 10.26 -37.62
C ARG A 30 11.23 11.04 -36.30
N CYS A 31 10.39 12.06 -36.17
CA CYS A 31 10.37 12.94 -35.01
C CYS A 31 9.83 12.25 -33.76
N LEU A 32 10.46 12.54 -32.62
CA LEU A 32 9.92 12.19 -31.31
C LEU A 32 8.68 13.03 -31.00
N ALA A 33 7.85 12.55 -30.08
CA ALA A 33 6.64 13.25 -29.66
C ALA A 33 6.97 14.67 -29.17
N GLY A 34 6.23 15.66 -29.70
CA GLY A 34 6.42 17.07 -29.37
C GLY A 34 7.37 17.84 -30.30
N PHE A 35 8.00 17.16 -31.26
CA PHE A 35 8.85 17.79 -32.27
C PHE A 35 8.29 17.60 -33.67
N ALA A 36 8.54 18.58 -34.54
CA ALA A 36 8.21 18.52 -35.96
C ALA A 36 9.22 19.31 -36.81
N GLY A 37 8.96 19.38 -38.11
CA GLY A 37 9.89 19.93 -39.10
C GLY A 37 10.62 18.83 -39.88
N GLN A 38 11.32 19.22 -40.93
CA GLN A 38 11.98 18.26 -41.83
C GLN A 38 13.14 17.51 -41.16
N LYS A 39 13.75 18.15 -40.16
CA LYS A 39 14.82 17.61 -39.32
C LYS A 39 14.38 17.49 -37.86
N CYS A 40 13.08 17.55 -37.56
CA CYS A 40 12.55 17.54 -36.20
C CYS A 40 13.09 18.68 -35.33
N GLU A 41 13.39 19.81 -35.95
CA GLU A 41 14.05 20.97 -35.34
C GLU A 41 13.11 21.83 -34.49
N LYS A 42 11.79 21.81 -34.79
CA LYS A 42 10.76 22.66 -34.17
C LYS A 42 10.16 22.00 -32.95
N LEU A 43 10.01 22.74 -31.86
CA LEU A 43 9.25 22.32 -30.68
C LEU A 43 7.79 22.75 -30.87
N ILE A 44 6.88 21.79 -30.98
CA ILE A 44 5.47 22.05 -31.31
C ILE A 44 4.51 21.75 -30.16
N THR A 45 5.05 21.50 -28.98
CA THR A 45 4.27 21.08 -27.82
C THR A 45 4.86 21.66 -26.56
N VAL A 46 3.99 22.20 -25.72
CA VAL A 46 4.36 22.83 -24.46
C VAL A 46 3.34 22.49 -23.38
N ASN A 47 3.83 22.37 -22.16
CA ASN A 47 3.03 22.10 -20.97
C ASN A 47 3.04 23.31 -20.04
N PHE A 48 1.87 23.80 -19.70
CA PHE A 48 1.65 24.93 -18.79
C PHE A 48 1.37 24.39 -17.39
N VAL A 49 2.27 24.67 -16.46
CA VAL A 49 2.18 24.19 -15.07
C VAL A 49 2.00 25.34 -14.08
N GLY A 50 2.55 26.52 -14.39
CA GLY A 50 2.42 27.71 -13.55
C GLY A 50 1.09 28.43 -13.76
N LYS A 51 0.57 29.02 -12.68
CA LYS A 51 -0.69 29.78 -12.68
C LYS A 51 -0.66 31.00 -13.61
N ASP A 52 0.51 31.62 -13.73
CA ASP A 52 0.74 32.84 -14.53
C ASP A 52 1.64 32.53 -15.74
N SER A 53 1.69 31.26 -16.16
CA SER A 53 2.46 30.83 -17.32
C SER A 53 1.79 31.28 -18.61
N TYR A 54 2.55 31.88 -19.50
CA TYR A 54 2.08 32.26 -20.84
C TYR A 54 3.21 32.09 -21.85
N VAL A 55 2.82 31.96 -23.11
CA VAL A 55 3.70 31.99 -24.28
C VAL A 55 3.30 33.18 -25.12
N GLU A 56 4.26 34.06 -25.40
CA GLU A 56 4.09 35.16 -26.35
C GLU A 56 4.58 34.72 -27.73
N LEU A 57 3.77 34.96 -28.77
CA LEU A 57 4.09 34.70 -30.16
C LEU A 57 4.34 36.02 -30.91
N PRO A 58 5.58 36.55 -30.90
CA PRO A 58 5.88 37.87 -31.44
C PRO A 58 5.81 37.95 -32.98
N GLN A 59 5.82 36.81 -33.68
CA GLN A 59 5.79 36.74 -35.15
C GLN A 59 4.42 36.32 -35.70
N ALA A 60 3.41 36.13 -34.84
CA ALA A 60 2.09 35.66 -35.23
C ALA A 60 1.30 36.77 -35.95
N LYS A 61 1.48 36.90 -37.26
CA LYS A 61 0.69 37.83 -38.09
C LYS A 61 -0.74 37.31 -38.24
N ILE A 62 -1.67 37.83 -37.44
CA ILE A 62 -3.10 37.51 -37.61
C ILE A 62 -3.66 38.41 -38.71
N HIS A 63 -3.99 37.85 -39.88
CA HIS A 63 -4.65 38.62 -40.93
C HIS A 63 -6.14 38.84 -40.62
N PRO A 64 -6.81 39.84 -41.24
CA PRO A 64 -8.27 40.01 -41.14
C PRO A 64 -9.06 38.77 -41.57
N GLN A 65 -8.44 37.96 -42.43
CA GLN A 65 -8.83 36.59 -42.72
C GLN A 65 -7.75 35.67 -42.16
N ALA A 66 -8.03 35.05 -41.01
CA ALA A 66 -7.06 34.19 -40.34
C ALA A 66 -7.70 32.90 -39.87
N ASN A 67 -6.90 31.84 -39.89
CA ASN A 67 -7.25 30.55 -39.33
C ASN A 67 -6.26 30.24 -38.22
N ILE A 68 -6.76 30.12 -36.99
CA ILE A 68 -5.95 29.76 -35.84
C ILE A 68 -6.44 28.40 -35.35
N SER A 69 -5.55 27.41 -35.32
CA SER A 69 -5.86 26.10 -34.74
C SER A 69 -4.85 25.70 -33.69
N LEU A 70 -5.31 25.00 -32.67
CA LEU A 70 -4.49 24.48 -31.59
C LEU A 70 -5.12 23.20 -31.03
N GLN A 71 -4.29 22.26 -30.57
CA GLN A 71 -4.74 21.07 -29.87
C GLN A 71 -4.51 21.24 -28.38
N VAL A 72 -5.52 20.95 -27.56
CA VAL A 72 -5.49 21.15 -26.11
C VAL A 72 -5.81 19.87 -25.37
N ALA A 73 -5.10 19.61 -24.28
CA ALA A 73 -5.42 18.55 -23.33
C ALA A 73 -5.30 19.07 -21.90
N THR A 74 -6.35 18.96 -21.11
CA THR A 74 -6.39 19.44 -19.72
C THR A 74 -7.42 18.69 -18.90
N ASP A 75 -7.23 18.66 -17.58
CA ASP A 75 -8.19 18.19 -16.58
C ASP A 75 -8.84 19.36 -15.81
N LYS A 76 -8.53 20.61 -16.19
CA LYS A 76 -9.06 21.81 -15.55
C LYS A 76 -10.31 22.28 -16.26
N ASP A 77 -11.24 22.83 -15.48
CA ASP A 77 -12.50 23.36 -16.01
C ASP A 77 -12.35 24.77 -16.57
N ASN A 78 -11.29 25.50 -16.21
CA ASN A 78 -11.10 26.90 -16.56
C ASN A 78 -9.64 27.21 -16.89
N GLY A 79 -9.42 28.14 -17.83
CA GLY A 79 -8.08 28.57 -18.22
C GLY A 79 -8.09 29.40 -19.51
N ILE A 80 -7.08 30.25 -19.70
CA ILE A 80 -6.96 31.07 -20.92
C ILE A 80 -6.18 30.29 -21.98
N LEU A 81 -6.81 29.96 -23.10
CA LEU A 81 -6.15 29.23 -24.20
C LEU A 81 -5.39 30.20 -25.10
N LEU A 82 -6.04 31.28 -25.52
CA LEU A 82 -5.48 32.27 -26.43
C LEU A 82 -6.02 33.66 -26.10
N TYR A 83 -5.17 34.67 -26.17
CA TYR A 83 -5.53 36.05 -25.90
C TYR A 83 -4.81 37.04 -26.83
N LYS A 84 -5.58 37.97 -27.37
CA LYS A 84 -5.12 39.15 -28.12
C LYS A 84 -5.61 40.40 -27.40
N GLY A 85 -4.69 41.28 -26.98
CA GLY A 85 -4.97 42.36 -26.01
C GLY A 85 -5.17 43.78 -26.55
N ASP A 86 -5.12 43.99 -27.87
CA ASP A 86 -5.19 45.32 -28.49
C ASP A 86 -6.63 45.77 -28.78
N ASN A 87 -6.81 46.89 -29.48
CA ASN A 87 -8.05 47.66 -29.74
C ASN A 87 -9.39 46.89 -29.91
N ASP A 88 -9.35 45.63 -30.35
CA ASP A 88 -10.48 44.71 -30.41
C ASP A 88 -10.10 43.38 -29.72
N PRO A 89 -10.12 43.32 -28.38
CA PRO A 89 -9.64 42.16 -27.64
C PRO A 89 -10.44 40.89 -27.97
N LEU A 90 -9.70 39.82 -28.22
CA LEU A 90 -10.20 38.51 -28.58
C LEU A 90 -9.63 37.50 -27.59
N ALA A 91 -10.50 36.77 -26.90
CA ALA A 91 -10.11 35.76 -25.93
C ALA A 91 -10.77 34.42 -26.23
N LEU A 92 -9.98 33.37 -26.23
CA LEU A 92 -10.42 31.99 -26.25
C LEU A 92 -10.08 31.37 -24.90
N GLU A 93 -11.09 30.91 -24.19
CA GLU A 93 -10.98 30.44 -22.82
C GLU A 93 -11.65 29.08 -22.65
N LEU A 94 -11.23 28.35 -21.64
CA LEU A 94 -11.97 27.25 -21.08
C LEU A 94 -12.86 27.79 -19.95
N TYR A 95 -14.14 27.43 -19.98
CA TYR A 95 -15.10 27.81 -18.95
C TYR A 95 -16.04 26.64 -18.67
N GLN A 96 -15.98 26.10 -17.45
CA GLN A 96 -16.73 24.91 -17.04
C GLN A 96 -16.56 23.74 -18.03
N GLY A 97 -15.33 23.53 -18.51
CA GLY A 97 -14.99 22.48 -19.47
C GLY A 97 -15.32 22.78 -20.93
N HIS A 98 -16.08 23.83 -21.22
CA HIS A 98 -16.40 24.25 -22.60
C HIS A 98 -15.45 25.32 -23.11
N VAL A 99 -15.21 25.32 -24.42
CA VAL A 99 -14.44 26.37 -25.09
C VAL A 99 -15.35 27.58 -25.30
N ARG A 100 -14.93 28.73 -24.77
CA ARG A 100 -15.64 30.00 -24.79
C ARG A 100 -14.84 31.00 -25.61
N LEU A 101 -15.43 31.54 -26.67
CA LEU A 101 -14.86 32.65 -27.45
C LEU A 101 -15.54 33.96 -27.04
N ILE A 102 -14.73 34.98 -26.79
CA ILE A 102 -15.16 36.30 -26.35
C ILE A 102 -14.55 37.32 -27.29
N TYR A 103 -15.40 38.20 -27.80
CA TYR A 103 -15.00 39.35 -28.59
C TYR A 103 -15.61 40.60 -27.99
N ASP A 104 -14.76 41.54 -27.58
CA ASP A 104 -15.16 42.80 -26.97
C ASP A 104 -14.65 43.95 -27.86
N THR A 105 -15.56 44.76 -28.42
CA THR A 105 -15.19 45.92 -29.25
C THR A 105 -14.93 47.17 -28.42
N LEU A 106 -14.96 47.08 -27.09
CA LEU A 106 -14.91 48.18 -26.13
C LEU A 106 -16.02 49.23 -26.27
N SER A 107 -16.80 49.21 -27.35
CA SER A 107 -17.92 50.12 -27.66
C SER A 107 -19.29 49.51 -27.38
N ALA A 108 -19.35 48.20 -27.17
CA ALA A 108 -20.57 47.41 -26.98
C ALA A 108 -20.33 46.34 -25.89
N PRO A 109 -21.37 45.73 -25.30
CA PRO A 109 -21.18 44.59 -24.42
C PRO A 109 -20.44 43.45 -25.14
N PRO A 110 -19.56 42.70 -24.44
CA PRO A 110 -18.79 41.62 -25.05
C PRO A 110 -19.72 40.54 -25.59
N THR A 111 -19.46 40.11 -26.83
CA THR A 111 -20.21 39.00 -27.42
C THR A 111 -19.49 37.70 -27.09
N THR A 112 -20.22 36.71 -26.59
CA THR A 112 -19.67 35.41 -26.17
C THR A 112 -20.36 34.27 -26.91
N ILE A 113 -19.59 33.29 -27.38
CA ILE A 113 -20.10 31.99 -27.84
C ILE A 113 -19.42 30.86 -27.07
N TYR A 114 -20.12 29.73 -26.93
CA TYR A 114 -19.62 28.52 -26.27
C TYR A 114 -19.68 27.34 -27.24
N SER A 115 -18.69 26.46 -27.16
CA SER A 115 -18.76 25.13 -27.75
C SER A 115 -19.85 24.29 -27.07
N VAL A 116 -20.33 23.26 -27.76
CA VAL A 116 -21.20 22.24 -27.14
C VAL A 116 -20.35 21.17 -26.48
N GLU A 117 -19.22 20.90 -27.10
CA GLU A 117 -18.21 19.92 -26.71
C GLU A 117 -17.48 20.41 -25.45
N THR A 118 -17.10 19.46 -24.59
CA THR A 118 -16.23 19.65 -23.42
C THR A 118 -14.83 19.14 -23.74
N VAL A 119 -13.79 19.81 -23.24
CA VAL A 119 -12.38 19.49 -23.56
C VAL A 119 -11.50 19.24 -22.31
N ASN A 120 -12.12 19.07 -21.14
CA ASN A 120 -11.48 18.88 -19.84
C ASN A 120 -11.35 17.41 -19.41
N ASP A 121 -11.26 16.48 -20.37
CA ASP A 121 -11.20 15.02 -20.11
C ASP A 121 -9.76 14.47 -20.05
N GLY A 122 -8.76 15.35 -20.16
CA GLY A 122 -7.34 15.00 -20.20
C GLY A 122 -6.83 14.50 -21.55
N GLN A 123 -7.69 14.36 -22.57
CA GLN A 123 -7.33 13.98 -23.93
C GLN A 123 -7.13 15.20 -24.83
N PHE A 124 -6.50 14.99 -26.00
CA PHE A 124 -6.31 16.07 -26.96
C PHE A 124 -7.58 16.32 -27.77
N HIS A 125 -8.06 17.55 -27.70
CA HIS A 125 -9.13 18.10 -28.53
C HIS A 125 -8.59 19.14 -29.49
N SER A 126 -9.12 19.22 -30.71
CA SER A 126 -8.75 20.27 -31.66
C SER A 126 -9.67 21.46 -31.51
N VAL A 127 -9.11 22.66 -31.43
CA VAL A 127 -9.86 23.91 -31.35
C VAL A 127 -9.43 24.80 -32.51
N GLU A 128 -10.39 25.16 -33.36
CA GLU A 128 -10.17 25.97 -34.56
C GLU A 128 -11.01 27.23 -34.49
N LEU A 129 -10.36 28.37 -34.73
CA LEU A 129 -10.97 29.68 -34.84
C LEU A 129 -10.72 30.22 -36.25
N VAL A 130 -11.81 30.38 -37.01
CA VAL A 130 -11.77 30.88 -38.39
C VAL A 130 -12.39 32.27 -38.44
N MET A 131 -11.57 33.26 -38.77
CA MET A 131 -11.95 34.63 -39.07
C MET A 131 -12.12 34.77 -40.57
N LEU A 132 -13.37 34.93 -41.04
CA LEU A 132 -13.64 35.11 -42.46
C LEU A 132 -14.82 36.05 -42.66
N ASN A 133 -14.70 37.02 -43.58
CA ASN A 133 -15.79 37.92 -43.97
C ASN A 133 -16.50 38.59 -42.77
N GLN A 134 -15.72 39.04 -41.77
CA GLN A 134 -16.24 39.66 -40.53
C GLN A 134 -17.08 38.71 -39.67
N THR A 135 -16.89 37.40 -39.81
CA THR A 135 -17.49 36.37 -38.97
C THR A 135 -16.40 35.60 -38.25
N LEU A 136 -16.67 35.27 -36.98
CA LEU A 136 -15.82 34.43 -36.15
C LEU A 136 -16.51 33.08 -36.00
N ASN A 137 -15.86 32.02 -36.49
CA ASN A 137 -16.37 30.66 -36.40
C ASN A 137 -15.47 29.85 -35.46
N LEU A 138 -16.05 29.33 -34.39
CA LEU A 138 -15.41 28.41 -33.46
C LEU A 138 -15.83 26.98 -33.81
N VAL A 139 -14.85 26.11 -34.00
CA VAL A 139 -15.03 24.67 -34.19
C VAL A 139 -14.21 23.94 -33.14
N VAL A 140 -14.83 23.00 -32.44
CA VAL A 140 -14.14 22.10 -31.52
C VAL A 140 -14.30 20.69 -32.06
N ASP A 141 -13.18 19.97 -32.16
CA ASP A 141 -13.04 18.66 -32.80
C ASP A 141 -13.60 18.64 -34.22
N LYS A 142 -14.66 17.84 -34.43
CA LYS A 142 -15.43 17.76 -35.68
C LYS A 142 -16.88 18.19 -35.44
N GLY A 143 -17.09 19.00 -34.41
CA GLY A 143 -18.38 19.54 -34.00
C GLY A 143 -18.95 20.55 -34.99
N ALA A 144 -20.19 20.96 -34.75
CA ALA A 144 -20.85 21.97 -35.59
C ALA A 144 -20.27 23.36 -35.31
N PRO A 145 -19.92 24.15 -36.34
CA PRO A 145 -19.34 25.48 -36.15
C PRO A 145 -20.30 26.40 -35.40
N LYS A 146 -19.76 27.12 -34.42
CA LYS A 146 -20.46 28.19 -33.71
C LYS A 146 -19.99 29.53 -34.24
N SER A 147 -20.90 30.27 -34.86
CA SER A 147 -20.60 31.53 -35.52
C SER A 147 -21.06 32.71 -34.68
N LEU A 148 -20.18 33.69 -34.49
CA LEU A 148 -20.57 35.05 -34.19
C LEU A 148 -21.09 35.68 -35.50
N GLY A 149 -22.25 36.33 -35.46
CA GLY A 149 -22.82 37.03 -36.62
C GLY A 149 -21.88 38.13 -37.17
N LYS A 150 -22.27 38.75 -38.29
CA LYS A 150 -21.47 39.81 -38.93
C LYS A 150 -21.12 40.90 -37.92
N MET A 151 -19.82 41.06 -37.67
CA MET A 151 -19.29 42.02 -36.72
C MET A 151 -19.46 43.44 -37.28
N GLN A 152 -19.91 44.38 -36.45
CA GLN A 152 -20.18 45.78 -36.85
C GLN A 152 -18.91 46.52 -37.31
N LYS A 153 -17.74 46.04 -36.87
CA LYS A 153 -16.41 46.54 -37.23
C LYS A 153 -15.52 45.34 -37.57
N GLN A 154 -14.67 45.44 -38.58
CA GLN A 154 -13.64 44.43 -38.79
C GLN A 154 -12.66 44.49 -37.62
N PRO A 155 -12.15 43.35 -37.11
CA PRO A 155 -11.01 43.36 -36.22
C PRO A 155 -9.89 44.12 -36.94
N VAL A 156 -9.54 45.30 -36.44
CA VAL A 156 -8.37 46.02 -36.95
C VAL A 156 -7.19 45.29 -36.37
N VAL A 157 -6.54 44.46 -37.18
CA VAL A 157 -5.33 43.79 -36.76
C VAL A 157 -4.19 44.74 -37.04
N ASP A 158 -3.68 45.36 -35.98
CA ASP A 158 -2.40 46.05 -36.03
C ASP A 158 -1.29 45.01 -36.24
N GLU A 159 -0.30 45.32 -37.07
CA GLU A 159 0.75 44.36 -37.46
C GLU A 159 1.68 43.99 -36.29
N ASP A 160 1.64 44.76 -35.19
CA ASP A 160 2.53 44.65 -34.04
C ASP A 160 1.85 44.08 -32.78
N THR A 161 0.61 43.59 -32.86
CA THR A 161 -0.09 43.02 -31.68
C THR A 161 0.49 41.65 -31.30
N PRO A 162 1.06 41.46 -30.09
CA PRO A 162 1.46 40.14 -29.62
C PRO A 162 0.26 39.24 -29.34
N LEU A 163 0.36 37.97 -29.76
CA LEU A 163 -0.59 36.92 -29.43
C LEU A 163 -0.07 36.11 -28.23
N TYR A 164 -0.92 35.90 -27.23
CA TYR A 164 -0.58 35.12 -26.04
C TYR A 164 -1.31 33.79 -26.02
N ILE A 165 -0.62 32.74 -25.59
CA ILE A 165 -1.14 31.39 -25.44
C ILE A 165 -0.96 30.92 -24.00
N GLY A 166 -1.98 30.26 -23.47
CA GLY A 166 -1.97 29.64 -22.14
C GLY A 166 -2.08 30.61 -20.97
N GLY A 167 -1.99 31.92 -21.19
CA GLY A 167 -2.07 32.93 -20.15
C GLY A 167 -1.84 34.32 -20.71
N ILE A 168 -1.78 35.32 -19.83
CA ILE A 168 -1.55 36.72 -20.18
C ILE A 168 -0.51 37.27 -19.18
N PRO A 169 0.43 38.12 -19.60
CA PRO A 169 1.32 38.81 -18.67
C PRO A 169 0.52 39.64 -17.66
N THR A 170 0.98 39.67 -16.41
CA THR A 170 0.33 40.45 -15.34
C THR A 170 0.33 41.96 -15.61
N SER A 171 1.27 42.46 -16.43
CA SER A 171 1.33 43.86 -16.85
C SER A 171 0.23 44.26 -17.84
N THR A 172 -0.20 43.36 -18.72
CA THR A 172 -1.24 43.59 -19.74
C THR A 172 -2.64 43.18 -19.26
N GLY A 173 -2.75 42.21 -18.35
CA GLY A 173 -4.02 41.69 -17.84
C GLY A 173 -4.91 42.69 -17.07
N LEU A 174 -4.36 43.84 -16.66
CA LEU A 174 -5.12 44.88 -15.93
C LEU A 174 -5.79 45.92 -16.85
N SER A 175 -5.41 46.02 -18.13
CA SER A 175 -5.82 47.18 -18.97
C SER A 175 -6.88 46.86 -20.03
N SER A 176 -7.07 45.60 -20.43
CA SER A 176 -7.80 45.28 -21.67
C SER A 176 -9.04 44.39 -21.50
N LEU A 177 -9.45 44.03 -20.27
CA LEU A 177 -10.66 43.24 -20.02
C LEU A 177 -11.50 43.91 -18.92
N ARG A 178 -12.69 44.40 -19.28
CA ARG A 178 -13.60 45.13 -18.39
C ARG A 178 -13.83 44.34 -17.08
N GLN A 179 -13.32 44.88 -15.97
CA GLN A 179 -13.59 44.43 -14.60
C GLN A 179 -15.10 44.44 -14.34
N GLY A 180 -15.75 43.28 -14.43
CA GLY A 180 -17.20 43.21 -14.23
C GLY A 180 -17.86 41.84 -14.26
N THR A 181 -17.12 40.75 -14.49
CA THR A 181 -17.69 39.40 -14.37
C THR A 181 -16.73 38.53 -13.57
N GLU A 182 -17.28 37.78 -12.61
CA GLU A 182 -16.58 36.80 -11.77
C GLU A 182 -15.72 35.88 -12.62
N ARG A 183 -14.44 36.23 -12.77
CA ARG A 183 -13.49 35.46 -13.57
C ARG A 183 -12.27 35.16 -12.75
N THR A 184 -12.10 33.87 -12.46
CA THR A 184 -10.84 33.29 -12.07
C THR A 184 -9.88 33.44 -13.26
N THR A 185 -9.12 34.52 -13.30
CA THR A 185 -8.04 34.77 -14.26
C THR A 185 -6.86 33.84 -13.97
N SER A 186 -7.09 32.53 -14.03
CA SER A 186 -6.04 31.53 -13.97
C SER A 186 -5.53 31.26 -15.39
N GLY A 187 -4.22 31.26 -15.57
CA GLY A 187 -3.60 30.69 -16.76
C GLY A 187 -4.05 29.25 -16.96
N PHE A 188 -4.01 28.82 -18.21
CA PHE A 188 -4.24 27.44 -18.59
C PHE A 188 -3.23 26.52 -17.91
N HIS A 189 -3.73 25.37 -17.46
CA HIS A 189 -2.90 24.29 -16.94
C HIS A 189 -3.14 23.06 -17.79
N GLY A 190 -2.08 22.49 -18.33
CA GLY A 190 -2.16 21.36 -19.24
C GLY A 190 -1.37 21.59 -20.51
N CYS A 191 -1.81 20.96 -21.57
CA CYS A 191 -1.03 20.70 -22.76
C CYS A 191 -1.56 21.43 -23.98
N ILE A 192 -0.66 22.12 -24.70
CA ILE A 192 -0.96 22.73 -26.00
C ILE A 192 -0.01 22.15 -27.05
N HIS A 193 -0.58 21.69 -28.16
CA HIS A 193 0.11 20.99 -29.24
C HIS A 193 -0.30 21.57 -30.60
N ASP A 194 0.62 21.52 -31.58
CA ASP A 194 0.38 21.82 -33.00
C ASP A 194 -0.41 23.13 -33.22
N VAL A 195 0.09 24.21 -32.62
CA VAL A 195 -0.48 25.54 -32.84
C VAL A 195 -0.14 26.01 -34.24
N ARG A 196 -1.18 26.32 -35.02
CA ARG A 196 -1.06 26.84 -36.38
C ARG A 196 -1.78 28.17 -36.52
N ILE A 197 -1.14 29.10 -37.20
CA ILE A 197 -1.69 30.42 -37.51
C ILE A 197 -1.55 30.59 -39.02
N ASN A 198 -2.65 30.73 -39.73
CA ASN A 198 -2.71 30.79 -41.20
C ASN A 198 -2.00 29.60 -41.86
N ASN A 199 -2.19 28.40 -41.31
CA ASN A 199 -1.53 27.15 -41.69
C ASN A 199 -0.01 27.09 -41.41
N GLU A 200 0.57 28.12 -40.80
CA GLU A 200 1.97 28.11 -40.37
C GLU A 200 2.10 27.54 -38.95
N LEU A 201 2.88 26.48 -38.83
CA LEU A 201 3.20 25.81 -37.57
C LEU A 201 4.15 26.68 -36.73
N GLN A 202 3.71 27.01 -35.52
CA GLN A 202 4.47 27.81 -34.57
C GLN A 202 5.55 26.97 -33.86
N ASP A 203 6.74 27.56 -33.69
CA ASP A 203 7.87 26.93 -33.01
C ASP A 203 8.07 27.55 -31.62
N PHE A 204 8.08 26.70 -30.60
CA PHE A 204 8.24 27.08 -29.20
C PHE A 204 9.70 27.00 -28.71
N LYS A 205 10.67 26.74 -29.60
CA LYS A 205 12.08 26.56 -29.22
C LYS A 205 12.74 27.87 -28.80
N ASP A 206 12.40 28.97 -29.46
CA ASP A 206 12.95 30.31 -29.21
C ASP A 206 12.13 31.10 -28.19
N LEU A 207 11.31 30.43 -27.38
CA LEU A 207 10.51 31.10 -26.37
C LEU A 207 11.44 31.87 -25.41
N PRO A 208 11.24 33.19 -25.26
CA PRO A 208 12.07 33.99 -24.38
C PRO A 208 12.02 33.44 -22.96
N HIS A 209 13.09 33.64 -22.19
CA HIS A 209 13.27 33.23 -20.79
C HIS A 209 12.19 33.76 -19.80
N GLN A 210 11.08 34.33 -20.28
CA GLN A 210 9.97 34.94 -19.53
C GLN A 210 8.81 34.00 -19.18
N SER A 211 8.70 32.83 -19.80
CA SER A 211 7.59 31.89 -19.56
C SER A 211 7.83 30.99 -18.34
N VAL A 212 7.90 31.56 -17.14
CA VAL A 212 8.02 30.78 -15.89
C VAL A 212 6.86 29.79 -15.81
N GLY A 213 7.18 28.49 -15.72
CA GLY A 213 6.19 27.41 -15.61
C GLY A 213 5.69 26.84 -16.94
N VAL A 214 6.29 27.20 -18.07
CA VAL A 214 6.12 26.51 -19.36
C VAL A 214 7.27 25.52 -19.56
N LEU A 215 6.93 24.27 -19.86
CA LEU A 215 7.89 23.19 -20.09
C LEU A 215 7.78 22.67 -21.54
N PRO A 216 8.90 22.32 -22.19
CA PRO A 216 8.87 21.73 -23.52
C PRO A 216 8.26 20.33 -23.49
N GLY A 217 7.48 20.03 -24.51
CA GLY A 217 6.76 18.78 -24.67
C GLY A 217 5.51 18.72 -23.81
N CYS A 218 4.66 17.76 -24.16
CA CYS A 218 3.59 17.32 -23.29
C CYS A 218 3.93 15.95 -22.82
N LYS A 219 4.10 15.82 -21.51
CA LYS A 219 3.91 14.54 -20.85
C LYS A 219 2.42 14.26 -20.85
N SER A 220 1.88 14.02 -22.05
CA SER A 220 0.58 13.40 -22.20
C SER A 220 0.67 12.11 -21.41
N CYS A 221 -0.19 12.00 -20.41
CA CYS A 221 -0.24 10.86 -19.53
C CYS A 221 -0.81 9.60 -20.20
N ASN A 222 -0.73 9.52 -21.53
CA ASN A 222 -1.01 8.34 -22.34
C ASN A 222 0.05 7.23 -22.21
N ILE A 223 1.09 7.42 -21.39
CA ILE A 223 2.09 6.38 -21.13
C ILE A 223 1.56 5.28 -20.19
N CYS A 224 0.58 5.61 -19.33
CA CYS A 224 -0.04 4.65 -18.42
C CYS A 224 -1.22 3.99 -19.14
N LYS A 225 -1.14 2.69 -19.45
CA LYS A 225 -2.23 2.00 -20.14
C LYS A 225 -3.47 1.84 -19.26
N HIS A 226 -3.27 1.37 -18.03
CA HIS A 226 -4.35 1.14 -17.06
C HIS A 226 -3.99 1.76 -15.70
N GLY A 227 -3.82 3.08 -15.67
CA GLY A 227 -3.47 3.78 -14.43
C GLY A 227 -3.53 5.29 -14.54
N ILE A 228 -3.46 5.94 -13.39
CA ILE A 228 -3.44 7.39 -13.22
C ILE A 228 -1.98 7.85 -13.25
N CYS A 229 -1.67 8.78 -14.10
CA CYS A 229 -0.32 9.28 -14.28
C CYS A 229 -0.05 10.47 -13.36
N ARG A 230 1.01 10.40 -12.55
CA ARG A 230 1.43 11.46 -11.62
C ARG A 230 2.84 11.94 -11.94
N SER A 231 3.01 13.26 -12.02
CA SER A 231 4.35 13.88 -12.10
C SER A 231 4.93 13.95 -10.69
N ILE A 232 6.05 13.30 -10.44
CA ILE A 232 6.73 13.34 -9.13
C ILE A 232 7.82 14.42 -9.14
N GLU A 233 8.46 14.72 -10.29
CA GLU A 233 9.45 15.80 -10.44
C GLU A 233 9.48 16.37 -11.86
N LYS A 234 10.16 17.52 -12.06
CA LYS A 234 10.32 18.27 -13.33
C LYS A 234 10.75 17.39 -14.54
N THR A 235 11.29 16.21 -14.29
CA THR A 235 11.78 15.27 -15.32
C THR A 235 11.19 13.86 -15.23
N SER A 236 10.46 13.46 -14.18
CA SER A 236 9.98 12.07 -13.99
C SER A 236 8.46 11.95 -13.87
N VAL A 237 7.91 10.88 -14.46
CA VAL A 237 6.47 10.51 -14.42
C VAL A 237 6.36 9.13 -13.81
N VAL A 238 5.38 8.93 -12.94
CA VAL A 238 5.04 7.63 -12.35
C VAL A 238 3.59 7.31 -12.65
N CYS A 239 3.35 6.08 -13.10
CA CYS A 239 2.00 5.53 -13.25
C CYS A 239 1.54 4.89 -11.94
N GLU A 240 0.39 5.31 -11.45
CA GLU A 240 -0.37 4.68 -10.37
C GLU A 240 -1.40 3.73 -11.00
N CYS A 241 -1.15 2.43 -10.96
CA CYS A 241 -1.97 1.46 -11.68
C CYS A 241 -3.34 1.25 -11.04
N HIS A 242 -4.36 1.11 -11.90
CA HIS A 242 -5.69 0.66 -11.48
C HIS A 242 -5.62 -0.75 -10.88
N PRO A 243 -6.56 -1.13 -9.99
CA PRO A 243 -6.62 -2.47 -9.43
C PRO A 243 -6.60 -3.54 -10.53
N GLY A 244 -5.71 -4.52 -10.41
CA GLY A 244 -5.53 -5.57 -11.41
C GLY A 244 -4.43 -5.29 -12.45
N TRP A 245 -3.74 -4.15 -12.38
CA TRP A 245 -2.63 -3.80 -13.28
C TRP A 245 -1.36 -3.41 -12.52
N THR A 246 -0.20 -3.67 -13.12
CA THR A 246 1.14 -3.44 -12.57
C THR A 246 2.14 -3.13 -13.70
N GLY A 247 3.41 -2.93 -13.34
CA GLY A 247 4.46 -2.45 -14.24
C GLY A 247 4.58 -0.92 -14.21
N SER A 248 5.73 -0.40 -14.66
CA SER A 248 6.02 1.04 -14.66
C SER A 248 5.05 1.85 -15.54
N LEU A 249 4.38 1.19 -16.48
CA LEU A 249 3.41 1.77 -17.43
C LEU A 249 2.00 1.20 -17.25
N CYS A 250 1.74 0.41 -16.20
CA CYS A 250 0.46 -0.26 -15.97
C CYS A 250 -0.04 -1.09 -17.15
N ASP A 251 0.90 -1.73 -17.84
CA ASP A 251 0.72 -2.55 -19.02
C ASP A 251 0.73 -4.06 -18.72
N GLN A 252 1.03 -4.43 -17.47
CA GLN A 252 1.08 -5.81 -17.02
C GLN A 252 -0.16 -6.11 -16.18
N GLU A 253 -0.90 -7.15 -16.53
CA GLU A 253 -2.00 -7.61 -15.69
C GLU A 253 -1.43 -8.24 -14.42
N VAL A 254 -1.96 -7.85 -13.26
CA VAL A 254 -1.62 -8.48 -11.98
C VAL A 254 -2.14 -9.90 -12.05
N LYS A 255 -1.24 -10.85 -12.28
CA LYS A 255 -1.54 -12.27 -12.10
C LYS A 255 -1.92 -12.46 -10.65
N ASP A 256 -3.21 -12.60 -10.37
CA ASP A 256 -3.69 -12.96 -9.04
C ASP A 256 -2.98 -14.27 -8.65
N PRO A 257 -2.11 -14.25 -7.62
CA PRO A 257 -1.41 -15.45 -7.17
C PRO A 257 -2.38 -16.55 -6.72
N CYS A 258 -3.64 -16.21 -6.41
CA CYS A 258 -4.70 -17.13 -6.05
C CYS A 258 -5.50 -17.68 -7.24
N HIS A 259 -5.27 -17.20 -8.45
CA HIS A 259 -5.88 -17.77 -9.65
C HIS A 259 -5.30 -19.18 -9.88
N ASN A 260 -6.14 -20.22 -9.82
CA ASN A 260 -5.77 -21.64 -9.73
C ASN A 260 -4.97 -22.04 -8.46
N SER A 261 -5.33 -21.47 -7.29
CA SER A 261 -4.69 -21.86 -6.02
C SER A 261 -4.81 -23.37 -5.74
N LYS A 262 -3.76 -23.97 -5.18
CA LYS A 262 -3.75 -25.38 -4.73
C LYS A 262 -4.26 -25.57 -3.29
N CYS A 263 -4.85 -24.54 -2.68
CA CYS A 263 -5.40 -24.63 -1.34
C CYS A 263 -6.63 -25.55 -1.34
N LEU A 264 -6.57 -26.69 -0.64
CA LEU A 264 -7.66 -27.65 -0.57
C LEU A 264 -8.66 -27.29 0.52
N HIS A 265 -8.21 -27.23 1.78
CA HIS A 265 -9.04 -26.95 2.95
C HIS A 265 -8.62 -25.63 3.63
N GLY A 266 -8.59 -24.54 2.86
CA GLY A 266 -8.18 -23.23 3.34
C GLY A 266 -8.49 -22.11 2.37
N LYS A 267 -8.35 -20.86 2.82
CA LYS A 267 -8.48 -19.67 1.98
C LYS A 267 -7.13 -19.26 1.43
N CYS A 268 -7.04 -19.03 0.13
CA CYS A 268 -5.85 -18.46 -0.50
C CYS A 268 -5.68 -16.99 -0.10
N ILE A 269 -4.46 -16.61 0.27
CA ILE A 269 -4.08 -15.24 0.61
C ILE A 269 -2.92 -14.86 -0.31
N ALA A 270 -3.16 -13.86 -1.17
CA ALA A 270 -2.14 -13.31 -2.04
C ALA A 270 -1.06 -12.58 -1.22
N THR A 271 0.19 -12.82 -1.56
CA THR A 271 1.39 -12.13 -1.05
C THR A 271 2.10 -11.44 -2.21
N THR A 272 3.06 -10.56 -1.92
CA THR A 272 3.73 -9.66 -2.89
C THR A 272 4.35 -10.32 -4.13
N SER A 273 4.59 -11.64 -4.11
CA SER A 273 5.07 -12.39 -5.28
C SER A 273 4.57 -13.84 -5.36
N ALA A 274 3.70 -14.27 -4.43
CA ALA A 274 3.25 -15.66 -4.28
C ALA A 274 1.88 -15.73 -3.56
N TYR A 275 1.40 -16.93 -3.21
CA TYR A 275 0.23 -17.09 -2.34
C TYR A 275 0.51 -18.03 -1.17
N THR A 276 -0.20 -17.83 -0.06
CA THR A 276 -0.23 -18.72 1.11
C THR A 276 -1.65 -19.21 1.36
N CYS A 277 -1.81 -20.45 1.81
CA CYS A 277 -3.11 -20.98 2.22
C CYS A 277 -3.32 -20.81 3.73
N LYS A 278 -4.39 -20.11 4.12
CA LYS A 278 -4.87 -20.07 5.51
C LYS A 278 -5.81 -21.24 5.75
N CYS A 279 -5.33 -22.26 6.46
CA CYS A 279 -6.07 -23.48 6.70
C CYS A 279 -7.26 -23.27 7.66
N VAL A 280 -8.34 -24.01 7.41
CA VAL A 280 -9.46 -24.14 8.34
C VAL A 280 -9.03 -24.97 9.55
N GLU A 281 -9.65 -24.76 10.71
CA GLU A 281 -9.36 -25.53 11.93
C GLU A 281 -9.38 -27.04 11.65
N GLY A 282 -8.36 -27.73 12.17
CA GLY A 282 -8.17 -29.17 11.94
C GLY A 282 -7.41 -29.54 10.66
N TYR A 283 -6.95 -28.57 9.85
CA TYR A 283 -6.07 -28.81 8.71
C TYR A 283 -4.77 -27.99 8.80
N MET A 284 -3.68 -28.53 8.27
CA MET A 284 -2.35 -27.94 8.26
C MET A 284 -1.59 -28.25 6.96
N GLY A 285 -0.40 -27.67 6.80
CA GLY A 285 0.43 -27.82 5.60
C GLY A 285 0.29 -26.63 4.66
N MET A 286 1.24 -26.46 3.73
CA MET A 286 1.28 -25.27 2.87
C MET A 286 0.07 -25.15 1.93
N TYR A 287 -0.60 -26.28 1.65
CA TYR A 287 -1.79 -26.38 0.81
C TYR A 287 -3.04 -26.81 1.60
N CYS A 288 -2.95 -26.89 2.93
CA CYS A 288 -4.02 -27.38 3.81
C CYS A 288 -4.53 -28.77 3.44
N ASP A 289 -3.60 -29.63 3.00
CA ASP A 289 -3.84 -31.00 2.54
C ASP A 289 -3.70 -32.04 3.67
N ARG A 290 -3.15 -31.65 4.83
CA ARG A 290 -2.91 -32.56 5.95
C ARG A 290 -3.89 -32.29 7.07
N LYS A 291 -4.56 -33.32 7.59
CA LYS A 291 -5.36 -33.19 8.82
C LYS A 291 -4.46 -33.03 10.03
N ASN A 292 -4.82 -32.09 10.90
CA ASN A 292 -4.12 -31.81 12.13
C ASN A 292 -4.52 -32.79 13.24
N GLU A 293 -3.84 -33.93 13.33
CA GLU A 293 -4.04 -34.92 14.41
C GLU A 293 -3.51 -34.47 15.79
N SER A 294 -2.99 -33.24 15.93
CA SER A 294 -2.48 -32.73 17.22
C SER A 294 -3.57 -32.15 18.14
N SER A 295 -4.86 -32.21 17.77
CA SER A 295 -5.95 -31.68 18.59
C SER A 295 -6.32 -32.53 19.82
N ASN A 296 -5.52 -33.54 20.18
CA ASN A 296 -5.66 -34.22 21.46
C ASN A 296 -4.45 -33.84 22.34
N ALA A 297 -4.54 -32.69 23.00
CA ALA A 297 -3.55 -32.21 23.97
C ALA A 297 -3.22 -33.24 25.07
N CYS A 298 -4.10 -34.23 25.29
CA CYS A 298 -3.92 -35.35 26.21
C CYS A 298 -3.11 -36.54 25.65
N ARG A 299 -2.63 -36.53 24.39
CA ARG A 299 -1.85 -37.64 23.83
C ARG A 299 -0.45 -37.78 24.45
N GLY A 300 0.09 -36.71 25.05
CA GLY A 300 1.42 -36.70 25.68
C GLY A 300 1.41 -36.81 27.22
N LEU A 301 0.27 -36.58 27.88
CA LEU A 301 0.16 -36.60 29.34
C LEU A 301 -0.54 -37.88 29.80
N LYS A 302 0.23 -38.80 30.38
CA LYS A 302 -0.29 -40.05 30.97
C LYS A 302 -0.48 -39.86 32.48
N CYS A 303 -1.73 -39.87 32.93
CA CYS A 303 -2.10 -39.87 34.35
C CYS A 303 -2.12 -41.33 34.85
N SER A 304 -1.47 -41.62 35.97
CA SER A 304 -1.38 -42.99 36.51
C SER A 304 -2.72 -43.43 37.12
N HIS A 305 -3.27 -42.61 38.01
CA HIS A 305 -4.56 -42.83 38.69
C HIS A 305 -5.45 -41.59 38.57
N GLY A 306 -5.97 -41.34 37.37
CA GLY A 306 -6.80 -40.18 37.07
C GLY A 306 -7.08 -40.00 35.57
N GLN A 307 -7.75 -38.92 35.20
CA GLN A 307 -8.09 -38.61 33.81
C GLN A 307 -7.49 -37.27 33.35
N CYS A 308 -7.03 -37.22 32.10
CA CYS A 308 -6.51 -35.97 31.51
C CYS A 308 -7.67 -35.07 31.05
N LYS A 309 -7.67 -33.81 31.50
CA LYS A 309 -8.58 -32.75 31.07
C LYS A 309 -7.79 -31.52 30.64
N ILE A 310 -8.39 -30.70 29.77
CA ILE A 310 -7.81 -29.43 29.34
C ILE A 310 -8.31 -28.34 30.29
N SER A 311 -7.38 -27.65 30.96
CA SER A 311 -7.68 -26.53 31.86
C SER A 311 -8.24 -25.33 31.08
N ALA A 312 -8.88 -24.38 31.78
CA ALA A 312 -9.50 -23.20 31.18
C ALA A 312 -8.54 -22.31 30.34
N HIS A 313 -7.22 -22.48 30.52
CA HIS A 313 -6.16 -21.77 29.79
C HIS A 313 -5.61 -22.57 28.59
N GLY A 314 -6.17 -23.73 28.25
CA GLY A 314 -5.79 -24.53 27.09
C GLY A 314 -4.68 -25.56 27.31
N GLU A 315 -4.20 -25.72 28.55
CA GLU A 315 -3.13 -26.67 28.91
C GLU A 315 -3.69 -28.02 29.42
N PRO A 316 -3.05 -29.16 29.10
CA PRO A 316 -3.47 -30.48 29.60
C PRO A 316 -3.06 -30.68 31.07
N SER A 317 -3.98 -31.12 31.92
CA SER A 317 -3.78 -31.41 33.35
C SER A 317 -4.48 -32.71 33.78
N CYS A 318 -3.92 -33.40 34.77
CA CYS A 318 -4.51 -34.62 35.32
C CYS A 318 -5.45 -34.30 36.49
N GLU A 319 -6.68 -34.79 36.40
CA GLU A 319 -7.62 -34.86 37.53
C GLU A 319 -7.47 -36.21 38.21
N CYS A 320 -6.99 -36.22 39.46
CA CYS A 320 -6.65 -37.44 40.18
C CYS A 320 -7.85 -38.12 40.84
N ASP A 321 -7.83 -39.44 40.86
CA ASP A 321 -8.79 -40.27 41.59
C ASP A 321 -8.63 -40.07 43.12
N PRO A 322 -9.67 -40.35 43.93
CA PRO A 322 -9.60 -40.21 45.39
C PRO A 322 -8.43 -41.00 46.00
N ASN A 323 -7.69 -40.37 46.92
CA ASN A 323 -6.45 -40.85 47.55
C ASN A 323 -5.19 -40.85 46.65
N TYR A 324 -5.24 -40.21 45.47
CA TYR A 324 -4.05 -39.97 44.65
C TYR A 324 -3.84 -38.48 44.42
N SER A 325 -2.59 -38.04 44.44
CA SER A 325 -2.20 -36.65 44.26
C SER A 325 -0.90 -36.51 43.44
N GLY A 326 -0.57 -35.28 43.06
CA GLY A 326 0.56 -34.94 42.19
C GLY A 326 0.18 -34.71 40.74
N GLU A 327 1.07 -34.09 39.95
CA GLU A 327 0.79 -33.67 38.56
C GLU A 327 0.45 -34.84 37.61
N ARG A 328 0.86 -36.06 37.95
CA ARG A 328 0.53 -37.28 37.20
C ARG A 328 -0.30 -38.29 37.99
N CYS A 329 -0.82 -37.89 39.16
CA CYS A 329 -1.60 -38.75 40.05
C CYS A 329 -0.88 -40.05 40.42
N ASP A 330 0.42 -39.94 40.72
CA ASP A 330 1.33 -41.03 41.03
C ASP A 330 1.61 -41.19 42.52
N ARG A 331 1.16 -40.24 43.36
CA ARG A 331 1.38 -40.28 44.81
C ARG A 331 0.11 -40.71 45.52
N ALA A 332 0.18 -41.81 46.27
CA ALA A 332 -0.92 -42.24 47.13
C ALA A 332 -0.93 -41.44 48.46
N GLU A 333 -2.09 -40.89 48.82
CA GLU A 333 -2.35 -40.29 50.14
C GLU A 333 -2.67 -41.38 51.17
N ASN A 334 -2.10 -41.24 52.37
CA ASN A 334 -2.07 -42.19 53.52
C ASN A 334 -0.92 -43.22 53.48
N GLN A 335 0.30 -42.79 53.80
CA GLN A 335 1.50 -43.63 53.94
C GLN A 335 1.93 -43.75 55.41
N CYS A 336 1.06 -44.26 56.30
CA CYS A 336 1.49 -44.62 57.65
C CYS A 336 2.27 -45.95 57.59
N GLN A 337 3.57 -45.90 57.86
CA GLN A 337 4.47 -47.06 57.80
C GLN A 337 5.18 -47.24 59.15
N GLY A 338 5.43 -48.50 59.52
CA GLY A 338 6.15 -48.86 60.75
C GLY A 338 7.56 -49.34 60.46
N GLU A 339 8.57 -48.72 61.06
CA GLU A 339 9.96 -49.15 60.98
C GLU A 339 10.36 -49.93 62.24
N ILE A 340 11.02 -51.08 62.07
CA ILE A 340 11.46 -51.94 63.20
C ILE A 340 12.88 -51.56 63.62
N ILE A 341 13.00 -50.88 64.75
CA ILE A 341 14.29 -50.52 65.36
C ILE A 341 14.64 -51.59 66.41
N ARG A 342 15.91 -52.00 66.49
CA ARG A 342 16.39 -52.98 67.49
C ARG A 342 17.47 -52.37 68.36
N GLU A 343 17.17 -52.12 69.62
CA GLU A 343 18.07 -51.44 70.55
C GLU A 343 18.14 -52.13 71.92
N PHE A 344 19.20 -51.87 72.67
CA PHE A 344 19.31 -52.35 74.04
C PHE A 344 18.56 -51.40 74.98
N ILE A 345 17.62 -51.93 75.75
CA ILE A 345 16.86 -51.13 76.70
C ILE A 345 17.69 -50.94 77.96
N ARG A 346 17.85 -49.69 78.39
CA ARG A 346 18.55 -49.32 79.62
C ARG A 346 17.53 -48.92 80.68
N LYS A 347 17.68 -49.44 81.89
CA LYS A 347 16.83 -49.10 83.04
C LYS A 347 17.69 -48.76 84.25
N GLN A 348 17.14 -47.95 85.15
CA GLN A 348 17.73 -47.69 86.46
C GLN A 348 16.87 -48.34 87.53
N GLN A 349 17.47 -49.24 88.31
CA GLN A 349 16.83 -49.85 89.47
C GLN A 349 17.49 -49.27 90.72
N GLY A 350 16.88 -48.19 91.25
CA GLY A 350 17.55 -47.33 92.22
C GLY A 350 18.78 -46.65 91.59
N SER A 351 19.96 -46.83 92.20
CA SER A 351 21.24 -46.28 91.70
C SER A 351 21.98 -47.22 90.74
N ILE A 352 21.42 -48.38 90.39
CA ILE A 352 22.09 -49.41 89.60
C ILE A 352 21.56 -49.38 88.17
N ALA A 353 22.46 -49.27 87.19
CA ALA A 353 22.12 -49.29 85.77
C ALA A 353 22.06 -50.74 85.25
N CYS A 354 20.98 -51.06 84.54
CA CYS A 354 20.75 -52.39 83.97
C CYS A 354 20.43 -52.29 82.48
N VAL A 355 20.90 -53.25 81.70
CA VAL A 355 20.73 -53.28 80.25
C VAL A 355 20.13 -54.62 79.82
N SER A 356 19.26 -54.61 78.81
CA SER A 356 18.68 -55.85 78.28
C SER A 356 19.76 -56.76 77.71
N LEU A 357 19.62 -58.06 77.91
CA LEU A 357 20.57 -59.07 77.42
C LEU A 357 20.59 -59.18 75.88
N VAL A 358 19.48 -58.80 75.24
CA VAL A 358 19.32 -58.79 73.78
C VAL A 358 18.78 -57.44 73.31
N LYS A 359 19.02 -57.11 72.04
CA LYS A 359 18.36 -55.97 71.40
C LYS A 359 16.87 -56.24 71.30
N VAL A 360 16.08 -55.36 71.89
CA VAL A 360 14.61 -55.43 71.89
C VAL A 360 14.10 -54.73 70.63
N PRO A 361 13.34 -55.43 69.77
CA PRO A 361 12.68 -54.78 68.63
C PRO A 361 11.57 -53.85 69.14
N ARG A 362 11.52 -52.63 68.60
CA ARG A 362 10.47 -51.63 68.80
C ARG A 362 10.02 -51.14 67.43
N VAL A 363 8.73 -50.93 67.24
CA VAL A 363 8.20 -50.33 66.01
C VAL A 363 8.00 -48.85 66.25
N GLU A 364 8.58 -48.01 65.41
CA GLU A 364 8.26 -46.59 65.33
C GLU A 364 7.36 -46.33 64.12
N CYS A 365 6.26 -45.62 64.34
CA CYS A 365 5.28 -45.30 63.31
C CYS A 365 5.56 -43.91 62.77
N HIS A 366 5.77 -43.84 61.45
CA HIS A 366 6.08 -42.60 60.75
C HIS A 366 5.15 -42.46 59.53
N GLY A 367 4.79 -41.23 59.20
CA GLY A 367 3.97 -40.92 58.03
C GLY A 367 2.76 -40.05 58.34
N THR A 368 1.94 -39.81 57.31
CA THR A 368 0.77 -38.93 57.37
C THR A 368 -0.52 -39.72 57.19
N CYS A 369 -1.54 -39.29 57.92
CA CYS A 369 -2.90 -39.82 57.85
C CYS A 369 -3.86 -38.65 57.57
N GLY A 370 -4.83 -38.85 56.67
CA GLY A 370 -5.87 -37.86 56.40
C GLY A 370 -6.95 -37.79 57.50
N ASN A 371 -7.76 -36.73 57.47
CA ASN A 371 -8.95 -36.53 58.32
C ASN A 371 -8.69 -36.60 59.84
N ASP A 372 -7.85 -35.70 60.37
CA ASP A 372 -7.56 -35.55 61.82
C ASP A 372 -7.09 -36.83 62.54
N GLN A 373 -6.45 -37.74 61.79
CA GLN A 373 -5.87 -38.97 62.30
C GLN A 373 -4.35 -38.86 62.39
N CYS A 374 -3.77 -39.56 63.36
CA CYS A 374 -2.35 -39.67 63.57
C CYS A 374 -1.88 -41.08 63.21
N CYS A 375 -0.67 -41.18 62.66
CA CYS A 375 -0.01 -42.46 62.45
C CYS A 375 0.50 -42.99 63.79
N ILE A 376 -0.20 -43.96 64.37
CA ILE A 376 0.10 -44.49 65.71
C ILE A 376 0.17 -46.02 65.70
N ALA A 377 0.71 -46.59 66.77
CA ALA A 377 0.73 -48.03 66.98
C ALA A 377 -0.68 -48.54 67.30
N LEU A 378 -1.21 -49.42 66.44
CA LEU A 378 -2.56 -49.99 66.60
C LEU A 378 -2.58 -51.27 67.44
N ARG A 379 -1.47 -52.01 67.46
CA ARG A 379 -1.40 -53.30 68.15
C ARG A 379 -0.10 -53.48 68.90
N SER A 380 -0.19 -53.88 70.16
CA SER A 380 0.95 -54.22 71.01
C SER A 380 0.94 -55.70 71.42
N LYS A 381 2.12 -56.26 71.68
CA LYS A 381 2.32 -57.58 72.31
C LYS A 381 3.29 -57.47 73.47
N ARG A 382 3.07 -58.25 74.53
CA ARG A 382 3.97 -58.31 75.69
C ARG A 382 4.96 -59.47 75.55
N ARG A 383 6.23 -59.24 75.90
CA ARG A 383 7.28 -60.28 75.95
C ARG A 383 8.24 -60.04 77.11
N LYS A 384 8.70 -61.14 77.71
CA LYS A 384 9.70 -61.12 78.78
C LYS A 384 11.12 -60.99 78.20
N TYR A 385 11.90 -60.07 78.76
CA TYR A 385 13.30 -59.86 78.44
C TYR A 385 14.14 -59.91 79.71
N GLY A 386 15.29 -60.58 79.65
CA GLY A 386 16.27 -60.57 80.72
C GLY A 386 17.11 -59.29 80.68
N PHE A 387 17.45 -58.79 81.86
CA PHE A 387 18.31 -57.63 82.07
C PHE A 387 19.51 -58.04 82.93
N GLN A 388 20.66 -57.45 82.62
CA GLN A 388 21.87 -57.59 83.41
C GLN A 388 22.27 -56.22 83.95
N CYS A 389 22.53 -56.17 85.25
CA CYS A 389 22.90 -54.97 85.97
C CYS A 389 24.41 -54.87 86.15
N VAL A 390 24.91 -53.65 86.33
CA VAL A 390 26.35 -53.39 86.52
C VAL A 390 26.95 -54.04 87.77
N ASP A 391 26.12 -54.38 88.76
CA ASP A 391 26.51 -55.08 90.00
C ASP A 391 26.57 -56.62 89.85
N GLY A 392 26.31 -57.13 88.64
CA GLY A 392 26.30 -58.56 88.33
C GLY A 392 24.95 -59.24 88.60
N SER A 393 23.96 -58.55 89.16
CA SER A 393 22.61 -59.08 89.31
C SER A 393 21.88 -59.18 87.96
N SER A 394 20.90 -60.06 87.87
CA SER A 394 20.06 -60.20 86.69
C SER A 394 18.60 -60.38 87.07
N PHE A 395 17.70 -59.78 86.29
CA PHE A 395 16.25 -59.95 86.47
C PHE A 395 15.56 -60.10 85.11
N THR A 396 14.29 -60.53 85.12
CA THR A 396 13.46 -60.62 83.93
C THR A 396 12.25 -59.72 84.08
N GLU A 397 11.92 -58.98 83.03
CA GLU A 397 10.78 -58.08 83.02
C GLU A 397 9.96 -58.23 81.74
N GLU A 398 8.65 -58.09 81.85
CA GLU A 398 7.74 -58.12 80.72
C GLU A 398 7.55 -56.72 80.14
N LEU A 399 7.93 -56.54 78.88
CA LEU A 399 7.85 -55.26 78.16
C LEU A 399 6.78 -55.32 77.08
N GLU A 400 6.06 -54.22 76.91
CA GLU A 400 5.11 -54.03 75.83
C GLU A 400 5.83 -53.58 74.54
N ARG A 401 5.48 -54.20 73.41
CA ARG A 401 6.05 -53.89 72.09
C ARG A 401 4.95 -53.66 71.07
N HIS A 402 4.94 -52.49 70.45
CA HIS A 402 4.12 -52.18 69.28
C HIS A 402 4.53 -53.06 68.07
N VAL A 403 3.56 -53.58 67.33
CA VAL A 403 3.76 -54.56 66.24
C VAL A 403 3.23 -54.05 64.91
N GLU A 404 2.31 -53.09 64.93
CA GLU A 404 1.57 -52.66 63.74
C GLU A 404 1.23 -51.19 63.86
N CYS A 405 1.53 -50.43 62.82
CA CYS A 405 1.22 -49.01 62.70
C CYS A 405 0.03 -48.81 61.77
N GLY A 406 -0.77 -47.80 62.05
CA GLY A 406 -1.84 -47.38 61.15
C GLY A 406 -2.46 -46.06 61.59
N CYS A 407 -3.40 -45.58 60.79
CA CYS A 407 -4.09 -44.33 61.05
C CYS A 407 -5.21 -44.54 62.07
N ALA A 408 -5.18 -43.80 63.17
CA ALA A 408 -6.25 -43.76 64.16
C ALA A 408 -6.40 -42.33 64.70
N LYS A 409 -7.50 -42.06 65.41
CA LYS A 409 -7.74 -40.74 66.00
C LYS A 409 -6.58 -40.37 66.93
N CYS A 410 -6.08 -39.15 66.76
CA CYS A 410 -5.07 -38.60 67.66
C CYS A 410 -5.64 -38.58 69.09
N LEU A 411 -4.86 -39.11 70.04
CA LEU A 411 -5.20 -39.17 71.47
C LEU A 411 -4.81 -37.89 72.20
#